data_AF-A0A315D8L3-F1
#
_entry.id   AF-A0A315D8L3-F1
#
_cell.length_a   1.000
_cell.length_b   1.000
_cell.length_c   1.000
_cell.angle_alpha   90.00
_cell.angle_beta   90.00
_cell.angle_gamma   90.00
#
_symmetry.space_group_name_H-M   'P 1'
#
loop_
_entity.id
_entity.type
_entity.pdbx_description
1 polymer ?
#
loop_
_entity_poly.entity_id
_entity_poly.type
_entity_poly.pdbx_seq_one_letter_code
_entity_poly.pdbx_strand_id
1 'polypeptide(L)' 'MGWLITKHMKTAGSAAPVWALFIQWAVDKYGQSLDHHARRLLSDFLKAVSPELQAAVHRDLEEVVVRTTSSQE' A
#
# COMPACT_ATOMS: atom_id res chain seq x y z
N MET A 1 9.98 -8.47 3.24
CA MET A 1 8.73 -8.18 2.51
C MET A 1 7.54 -9.02 2.97
N GLY A 2 7.61 -10.35 3.00
CA GLY A 2 6.43 -11.20 3.25
C GLY A 2 5.73 -11.03 4.61
N TRP A 3 6.45 -10.73 5.69
CA TRP A 3 5.87 -10.72 7.05
C TRP A 3 4.86 -9.58 7.30
N LEU A 4 5.13 -8.35 6.82
CA LEU A 4 4.24 -7.19 7.01
C LEU A 4 2.92 -7.35 6.24
N ILE A 5 3.02 -7.78 4.97
CA ILE A 5 1.86 -8.07 4.13
C ILE A 5 1.04 -9.20 4.75
N THR A 6 1.69 -10.28 5.20
CA THR A 6 1.02 -11.42 5.84
C THR A 6 0.33 -11.03 7.15
N LYS A 7 0.90 -10.12 7.94
CA LYS A 7 0.30 -9.59 9.16
C LYS A 7 -1.03 -8.90 8.85
N HIS A 8 -1.04 -7.97 7.90
CA HIS A 8 -2.26 -7.23 7.53
C HIS A 8 -3.31 -8.12 6.85
N MET A 9 -2.88 -9.07 6.00
CA MET A 9 -3.78 -10.03 5.34
C MET A 9 -4.54 -10.92 6.34
N LYS A 10 -3.88 -11.35 7.42
CA LYS A 10 -4.52 -12.17 8.46
C LYS A 10 -5.57 -11.40 9.25
N THR A 11 -5.40 -10.09 9.42
CA THR A 11 -6.31 -9.24 10.18
C THR A 11 -7.53 -8.79 9.37
N ALA A 12 -7.37 -8.54 8.07
CA ALA A 12 -8.42 -7.95 7.24
C ALA A 12 -9.38 -8.96 6.57
N GLY A 13 -9.19 -10.28 6.73
CA GLY A 13 -9.99 -11.32 6.08
C GLY A 13 -9.83 -11.42 4.56
N SER A 14 -9.26 -10.40 3.91
CA SER A 14 -8.89 -10.33 2.50
C SER A 14 -7.62 -9.50 2.32
N ALA A 15 -6.79 -9.87 1.35
CA ALA A 15 -5.57 -9.15 0.99
C ALA A 15 -5.82 -7.90 0.12
N ALA A 16 -7.03 -7.76 -0.43
CA ALA A 16 -7.34 -6.74 -1.41
C ALA A 16 -7.05 -5.29 -0.93
N PRO A 17 -7.38 -4.90 0.32
CA PRO A 17 -7.06 -3.56 0.82
C PRO A 17 -5.56 -3.27 0.90
N VAL A 18 -4.76 -4.27 1.27
CA VAL A 18 -3.31 -4.12 1.37
C VAL A 18 -2.70 -3.89 -0.02
N TRP A 19 -3.14 -4.65 -1.01
CA TRP A 19 -2.68 -4.48 -2.40
C TRP A 19 -3.12 -3.15 -3.00
N ALA A 20 -4.35 -2.73 -2.76
CA ALA A 20 -4.83 -1.43 -3.21
C ALA A 20 -3.99 -0.27 -2.64
N LEU A 21 -3.70 -0.30 -1.33
CA LEU A 21 -2.84 0.69 -0.68
C LEU A 21 -1.42 0.68 -1.21
N PHE A 22 -0.85 -0.51 -1.46
CA PHE A 22 0.48 -0.63 -2.06
C PHE A 22 0.53 -0.02 -3.47
N ILE A 23 -0.47 -0.30 -4.32
CA ILE A 23 -0.54 0.24 -5.67
C ILE A 23 -0.63 1.77 -5.63
N GLN A 24 -1.52 2.33 -4.81
CA GLN A 24 -1.65 3.78 -4.63
C GLN A 24 -0.32 4.42 -4.18
N TRP A 25 0.31 3.83 -3.17
CA TRP A 25 1.60 4.29 -2.67
C TRP A 25 2.70 4.25 -3.74
N ALA A 26 2.82 3.15 -4.50
CA ALA A 26 3.84 3.01 -5.53
C ALA A 26 3.66 4.04 -6.65
N VAL A 27 2.42 4.37 -6.98
CA VAL A 27 2.06 5.39 -7.97
C VAL A 27 2.49 6.76 -7.53
N ASP A 28 2.16 7.12 -6.29
CA ASP A 28 2.50 8.43 -5.75
C ASP A 28 4.01 8.59 -5.55
N LYS A 29 4.69 7.53 -5.10
CA LYS A 29 6.13 7.58 -4.80
C LYS A 29 7.03 7.51 -6.02
N TYR A 30 6.67 6.68 -7.01
CA TYR A 30 7.52 6.43 -8.19
C TYR A 30 6.97 7.05 -9.47
N GLY A 31 5.90 7.84 -9.39
CA GLY A 31 5.30 8.53 -10.54
C GLY A 31 4.74 7.57 -11.59
N GLN A 32 4.36 6.34 -11.21
CA GLN A 32 3.82 5.36 -12.15
C GLN A 32 2.45 5.82 -12.65
N SER A 33 2.22 5.75 -13.96
CA SER A 33 0.93 6.10 -14.54
C SER A 33 -0.06 4.94 -14.38
N LEU A 34 -1.22 5.20 -13.79
CA LEU A 34 -2.42 4.40 -14.05
C LEU A 34 -3.29 5.08 -15.08
N ASP A 35 -3.97 4.28 -15.88
CA ASP A 35 -5.08 4.76 -16.68
C ASP A 35 -6.18 5.37 -15.79
N HIS A 36 -6.98 6.24 -16.38
CA HIS A 36 -8.01 6.98 -15.65
C HIS A 36 -9.05 6.06 -15.01
N HIS A 37 -9.38 4.94 -15.65
CA HIS A 37 -10.38 4.01 -15.13
C HIS A 37 -9.86 3.28 -13.89
N ALA A 38 -8.65 2.75 -13.95
CA ALA A 38 -8.03 2.07 -12.82
C ALA A 38 -7.75 3.03 -11.66
N ARG A 39 -7.34 4.28 -11.93
CA ARG A 39 -7.22 5.31 -10.88
C ARG A 39 -8.54 5.59 -10.18
N ARG A 40 -9.64 5.68 -10.93
CA ARG A 40 -10.98 5.90 -10.37
C ARG A 40 -11.43 4.72 -9.51
N LEU A 41 -11.28 3.50 -10.03
CA LEU A 41 -11.63 2.27 -9.30
C LEU A 41 -10.82 2.14 -8.02
N LEU A 42 -9.52 2.43 -8.08
CA LEU A 42 -8.64 2.42 -6.92
C LEU A 42 -9.08 3.46 -5.87
N SER A 43 -9.35 4.69 -6.29
CA SER A 43 -9.81 5.76 -5.40
C SER A 43 -11.15 5.39 -4.74
N ASP A 44 -12.11 4.85 -5.49
CA ASP A 44 -13.41 4.46 -4.97
C ASP A 44 -13.31 3.28 -4.00
N PHE A 45 -12.44 2.30 -4.29
CA PHE A 45 -12.17 1.19 -3.38
C PHE A 45 -11.54 1.68 -2.06
N LEU A 46 -10.55 2.58 -2.14
CA LEU A 46 -9.85 3.09 -0.96
C LEU A 46 -10.73 3.93 -0.02
N LYS A 47 -11.81 4.55 -0.52
CA LYS A 47 -12.79 5.24 0.35
C LYS A 47 -13.48 4.30 1.35
N ALA A 48 -13.59 3.01 1.02
CA ALA A 48 -14.18 2.01 1.91
C ALA A 48 -13.16 1.38 2.87
N VAL A 49 -11.86 1.68 2.72
CA VAL A 49 -10.79 1.15 3.58
C VAL A 49 -10.64 2.01 4.82
N SER A 50 -10.59 1.39 6.01
CA SER A 50 -10.52 2.14 7.27
C SER A 50 -9.25 2.99 7.35
N PRO A 51 -9.32 4.25 7.83
CA PRO A 51 -8.17 5.15 7.91
C PRO A 51 -7.00 4.56 8.72
N GLU A 52 -7.30 3.76 9.75
CA GLU A 52 -6.31 3.11 10.59
C GLU A 52 -5.47 2.10 9.79
N LEU A 53 -6.12 1.33 8.90
CA LEU A 53 -5.44 0.39 8.03
C LEU A 53 -4.60 1.12 6.98
N GLN A 54 -5.12 2.21 6.41
CA GLN A 54 -4.37 3.04 5.46
C GLN A 54 -3.09 3.58 6.09
N ALA A 55 -3.19 4.19 7.27
CA ALA A 55 -2.05 4.74 7.99
C ALA A 55 -1.03 3.67 8.38
N ALA A 56 -1.49 2.49 8.84
CA ALA A 56 -0.61 1.41 9.22
C ALA A 56 0.17 0.85 8.03
N VAL A 57 -0.48 0.61 6.89
CA VAL A 57 0.19 0.11 5.67
C VAL A 57 1.15 1.16 5.12
N HIS A 58 0.76 2.44 5.05
CA HIS A 58 1.64 3.51 4.58
C HIS A 58 2.92 3.61 5.41
N ARG A 59 2.81 3.61 6.75
CA ARG A 59 3.99 3.64 7.64
C ARG A 59 4.89 2.43 7.39
N ASP A 60 4.32 1.25 7.29
CA ASP A 60 5.07 0.02 7.08
C ASP A 60 5.81 0.04 5.71
N LEU A 61 5.20 0.61 4.67
CA LEU A 61 5.84 0.78 3.36
C LEU A 61 6.99 1.80 3.38
N GLU A 62 6.83 2.91 4.10
CA GLU A 62 7.90 3.89 4.29
C GLU A 62 9.09 3.31 5.06
N GLU A 63 8.84 2.57 6.15
CA GLU A 63 9.90 1.88 6.90
C GLU A 63 10.69 0.91 6.03
N VAL A 64 10.00 0.18 5.15
CA VAL A 64 10.64 -0.75 4.22
C VAL A 64 11.57 0.00 3.27
N VAL A 65 11.11 1.10 2.68
CA VAL A 65 11.95 1.90 1.76
C VAL A 65 13.20 2.40 2.48
N VAL A 66 13.04 3.01 3.67
CA VAL A 66 14.16 3.51 4.46
C VAL A 66 15.19 2.42 4.73
N ARG A 67 14.75 1.22 5.15
CA ARG A 67 15.65 0.09 5.41
C ARG A 67 16.36 -0.39 4.15
N THR A 68 15.66 -0.40 3.02
CA THR A 68 16.28 -0.82 1.75
C THR A 68 17.29 0.19 1.24
N THR A 69 17.04 1.49 1.37
CA THR A 69 18.00 2.53 0.98
C THR A 69 19.20 2.57 1.91
N SER A 70 19.00 2.41 3.22
CA SER A 70 20.10 2.41 4.21
C SER A 70 20.99 1.17 4.14
N SER A 71 20.51 0.09 3.50
CA SER A 71 21.26 -1.16 3.35
C SER A 71 22.01 -1.23 2.01
N GLN A 72 21.87 -0.21 1.15
CA GLN A 72 22.59 -0.08 -0.12
C GLN A 72 23.75 0.94 -0.05
N GLU A 73 23.94 1.62 1.09
CA GLU A 73 25.09 2.46 1.42
C GLU A 73 26.09 1.68 2.29
#